data_AF-A0A7L4GML7-F1
#
_entry.id   AF-A0A7L4GML7-F1
#
_cell.length_a   1.000
_cell.length_b   1.000
_cell.length_c   1.000
_cell.angle_alpha   90.00
_cell.angle_beta   90.00
_cell.angle_gamma   90.00
#
_symmetry.space_group_name_H-M   'P 1'
#
loop_
_entity.id
_entity.type
_entity.pdbx_description
1 polymer ?
#
loop_
_entity_poly.entity_id
_entity_poly.type
_entity_poly.pdbx_seq_one_letter_code
_entity_poly.pdbx_strand_id
1 'polypeptide(L)'
;CCYKAVIFDASGVLLPSPYKTAADWEARSCIPAGTIQQAMLSGGENSLSLKYTRGELTAVEFLQELGQQCFEIANVSVPLDSFLSDLIRNEMRKQLPIMAEAVECIRAEGLKTALLSNSLCLLDGESFLPLDRKHFDVMVESYQEGMHKPDPRIYQLCLERLGVQPQESIFLDNGSQNLKAAAQLGIKTVKVDDPEVALKELETYLGFPLQGFVPYTRSVRPSMEIPKNHLQKYLENILGDHTTGPLVLRQFGHGHSTQTYSIKFGDHLLVLKKEPSDGLHPSGPAIGREYRVLKALSEAGVPVPTVLALCEDRSILGTPFYLMEHCAGRVYSDVSLPTLQCSQRRAIYAAMNQVLSKIHSTDLRAAKLEDLGEHGNYIQWQVETWTKQYRAMETHVIPAMERLIQWLPLHFPVSQKTTVVHGDFRMDNLVFHPDRSEVLAVLGWKLSTLGDPISDLANNCMAFFLPPHFNAQRGLRKCDLGHLGIPTAEEYSQMYCDHMGVERPENWNFYMAFAFFRLAAMLQGLHKRSLAGEEPLALPAPGESSLENVEFVADLAWEFATKEGFRVFDSLPTTKPLARHYSTWAR
;
A
#
# COMPACT_ATOMS: atom_id res chain seq x y z
N CYS A 1 -13.01 -13.24 12.99
CA CYS A 1 -14.12 -13.32 12.02
C CYS A 1 -14.12 -14.71 11.39
N CYS A 2 -15.24 -15.42 11.34
CA CYS A 2 -15.36 -16.72 10.66
C CYS A 2 -15.60 -16.60 9.15
N TYR A 3 -15.91 -15.38 8.67
CA TYR A 3 -16.15 -15.10 7.26
C TYR A 3 -14.86 -14.76 6.53
N LYS A 4 -14.76 -15.22 5.28
CA LYS A 4 -13.65 -14.97 4.36
C LYS A 4 -14.05 -14.10 3.17
N ALA A 5 -15.36 -13.99 2.87
CA ALA A 5 -15.84 -13.21 1.74
C ALA A 5 -17.18 -12.50 2.00
N VAL A 6 -17.39 -11.37 1.33
CA VAL A 6 -18.66 -10.66 1.25
C VAL A 6 -19.06 -10.48 -0.22
N ILE A 7 -20.26 -10.93 -0.56
CA ILE A 7 -20.83 -10.91 -1.90
C ILE A 7 -21.93 -9.84 -1.94
N PHE A 8 -21.84 -8.94 -2.91
CA PHE A 8 -22.78 -7.84 -3.08
C PHE A 8 -23.61 -8.04 -4.34
N ASP A 9 -24.92 -7.81 -4.24
CA ASP A 9 -25.70 -7.44 -5.41
C ASP A 9 -25.31 -6.04 -5.91
N ALA A 10 -25.59 -5.76 -7.19
CA ALA A 10 -25.39 -4.42 -7.74
C ALA A 10 -26.57 -3.49 -7.43
N SER A 11 -27.79 -3.89 -7.77
CA SER A 11 -28.95 -3.00 -7.92
C SER A 11 -29.75 -2.84 -6.63
N GLY A 12 -29.68 -1.65 -6.03
CA GLY A 12 -30.29 -1.38 -4.72
C GLY A 12 -29.41 -1.79 -3.53
N VAL A 13 -28.18 -2.25 -3.80
CA VAL A 13 -27.15 -2.48 -2.78
C VAL A 13 -25.95 -1.56 -3.03
N LEU A 14 -25.20 -1.75 -4.12
CA LEU A 14 -24.07 -0.88 -4.46
C LEU A 14 -24.50 0.32 -5.31
N LEU A 15 -25.55 0.16 -6.08
CA LEU A 15 -26.16 1.17 -6.94
C LEU A 15 -27.56 1.51 -6.42
N PRO A 16 -28.12 2.69 -6.74
CA PRO A 16 -29.53 2.97 -6.49
C PRO A 16 -30.45 1.90 -7.10
N SER A 17 -31.59 1.66 -6.45
CA SER A 17 -32.60 0.73 -6.99
C SER A 17 -33.26 1.33 -8.23
N PRO A 18 -33.26 0.63 -9.38
CA PRO A 18 -33.84 1.15 -10.61
C PRO A 18 -35.35 1.42 -10.50
N TYR A 19 -36.04 0.75 -9.58
CA TYR A 19 -37.48 0.94 -9.36
C TYR A 19 -37.80 2.29 -8.72
N LYS A 20 -36.92 2.79 -7.83
CA LYS A 20 -37.09 4.11 -7.24
C LYS A 20 -36.87 5.20 -8.30
N THR A 21 -35.84 5.04 -9.12
CA THR A 21 -35.57 5.90 -10.28
C THR A 21 -36.73 5.91 -11.27
N ALA A 22 -37.31 4.74 -11.54
CA ALA A 22 -38.47 4.61 -12.41
C ALA A 22 -39.68 5.38 -11.87
N ALA A 23 -39.99 5.25 -10.57
CA ALA A 23 -41.10 5.99 -9.96
C ALA A 23 -40.90 7.52 -10.02
N ASP A 24 -39.69 8.01 -9.73
CA ASP A 24 -39.35 9.43 -9.81
C ASP A 24 -39.39 9.95 -11.26
N TRP A 25 -39.01 9.11 -12.23
CA TRP A 25 -39.11 9.44 -13.65
C TRP A 25 -40.56 9.44 -14.14
N GLU A 26 -41.37 8.46 -13.77
CA GLU A 26 -42.79 8.39 -14.09
C GLU A 26 -43.52 9.65 -13.62
N ALA A 27 -43.24 10.09 -12.39
CA ALA A 27 -43.80 11.30 -11.82
C ALA A 27 -43.41 12.57 -12.62
N ARG A 28 -42.16 12.68 -13.07
CA ARG A 28 -41.67 13.82 -13.88
C ARG A 28 -42.22 13.81 -15.31
N SER A 29 -42.42 12.62 -15.87
CA SER A 29 -42.85 12.41 -17.27
C SER A 29 -44.37 12.26 -17.42
N CYS A 30 -45.15 12.47 -16.34
CA CYS A 30 -46.60 12.30 -16.31
C CYS A 30 -47.08 10.90 -16.72
N ILE A 31 -46.31 9.87 -16.41
CA ILE A 31 -46.68 8.46 -16.60
C ILE A 31 -47.34 7.96 -15.30
N PRO A 32 -48.41 7.14 -15.37
CA PRO A 32 -49.02 6.55 -14.18
C PRO A 32 -47.98 5.81 -13.32
N ALA A 33 -48.02 6.03 -12.01
CA ALA A 33 -47.06 5.45 -11.08
C ALA A 33 -47.09 3.91 -11.11
N GLY A 34 -45.91 3.29 -11.17
CA GLY A 34 -45.72 1.85 -11.19
C GLY A 34 -45.80 1.20 -12.57
N THR A 35 -46.02 1.96 -13.64
CA THR A 35 -46.17 1.44 -15.01
C THR A 35 -44.95 0.63 -15.46
N ILE A 36 -43.75 1.20 -15.33
CA ILE A 36 -42.48 0.59 -15.76
C ILE A 36 -42.18 -0.63 -14.90
N GLN A 37 -42.35 -0.54 -13.58
CA GLN A 37 -42.14 -1.67 -12.68
C GLN A 37 -43.10 -2.83 -12.98
N GLN A 38 -44.38 -2.53 -13.20
CA GLN A 38 -45.38 -3.52 -13.54
C GLN A 38 -45.09 -4.16 -14.90
N ALA A 39 -44.70 -3.38 -15.91
CA ALA A 39 -44.30 -3.91 -17.21
C ALA A 39 -43.07 -4.83 -17.11
N MET A 40 -42.06 -4.43 -16.34
CA MET A 40 -40.86 -5.26 -16.15
C MET A 40 -41.16 -6.60 -15.48
N LEU A 41 -42.05 -6.62 -14.49
CA LEU A 41 -42.36 -7.80 -13.68
C LEU A 41 -43.52 -8.65 -14.25
N SER A 42 -44.26 -8.15 -15.23
CA SER A 42 -45.41 -8.84 -15.80
C SER A 42 -44.98 -10.12 -16.51
N GLY A 43 -45.62 -11.25 -16.19
CA GLY A 43 -45.33 -12.55 -16.79
C GLY A 43 -44.56 -13.55 -15.90
N GLY A 44 -44.23 -13.19 -14.65
CA GLY A 44 -43.60 -14.11 -13.70
C GLY A 44 -42.25 -14.64 -14.21
N GLU A 45 -42.08 -15.96 -14.32
CA GLU A 45 -40.87 -16.60 -14.88
C GLU A 45 -40.60 -16.22 -16.35
N ASN A 46 -41.62 -15.78 -17.09
CA ASN A 46 -41.51 -15.33 -18.48
C ASN A 46 -41.53 -13.80 -18.62
N SER A 47 -41.29 -13.07 -17.52
CA SER A 47 -41.21 -11.61 -17.55
C SER A 47 -40.10 -11.10 -18.48
N LEU A 48 -40.33 -9.92 -19.05
CA LEU A 48 -39.39 -9.29 -19.98
C LEU A 48 -38.01 -9.11 -19.34
N SER A 49 -37.98 -8.71 -18.07
CA SER A 49 -36.72 -8.56 -17.32
C SER A 49 -35.95 -9.88 -17.21
N LEU A 50 -36.64 -11.01 -17.01
CA LEU A 50 -35.99 -12.32 -16.86
C LEU A 50 -35.52 -12.89 -18.20
N LYS A 51 -36.29 -12.72 -19.27
CA LYS A 51 -35.85 -13.13 -20.62
C LYS A 51 -34.60 -12.35 -21.04
N TYR A 52 -34.62 -11.05 -20.81
CA TYR A 52 -33.52 -10.18 -21.17
C TYR A 52 -32.26 -10.42 -20.32
N THR A 53 -32.39 -10.59 -19.00
CA THR A 53 -31.24 -10.91 -18.12
C THR A 53 -30.62 -12.29 -18.37
N ARG A 54 -31.37 -13.21 -19.00
CA ARG A 54 -30.88 -14.51 -19.51
C ARG A 54 -30.20 -14.43 -20.88
N GLY A 55 -30.21 -13.27 -21.53
CA GLY A 55 -29.70 -13.09 -22.89
C GLY A 55 -30.64 -13.64 -23.98
N GLU A 56 -31.91 -13.92 -23.66
CA GLU A 56 -32.91 -14.42 -24.62
C GLU A 56 -33.49 -13.30 -25.51
N LEU A 57 -33.32 -12.03 -25.12
CA LEU A 57 -33.74 -10.85 -25.87
C LEU A 57 -32.54 -9.93 -26.10
N THR A 58 -32.47 -9.30 -27.27
CA THR A 58 -31.55 -8.17 -27.52
C THR A 58 -32.06 -6.90 -26.85
N ALA A 59 -31.19 -5.90 -26.67
CA ALA A 59 -31.59 -4.62 -26.05
C ALA A 59 -32.70 -3.90 -26.84
N VAL A 60 -32.67 -4.02 -28.17
CA VAL A 60 -33.68 -3.45 -29.07
C VAL A 60 -35.03 -4.16 -28.90
N GLU A 61 -35.03 -5.49 -28.89
CA GLU A 61 -36.25 -6.29 -28.68
C GLU A 61 -36.85 -6.04 -27.30
N PHE A 62 -36.02 -6.00 -26.26
CA PHE A 62 -36.46 -5.69 -24.89
C PHE A 62 -37.13 -4.32 -24.80
N LEU A 63 -36.56 -3.29 -25.43
CA LEU A 63 -37.14 -1.94 -25.41
C LEU A 63 -38.46 -1.86 -26.16
N GLN A 64 -38.57 -2.55 -27.30
CA GLN A 64 -39.82 -2.62 -28.05
C GLN A 64 -40.92 -3.32 -27.25
N GLU A 65 -40.63 -4.50 -26.69
CA GLU A 65 -41.60 -5.27 -25.91
C GLU A 65 -41.98 -4.55 -24.61
N LEU A 66 -41.03 -3.90 -23.94
CA LEU A 66 -41.29 -3.10 -22.74
C LEU A 66 -42.18 -1.89 -23.09
N GLY A 67 -41.96 -1.24 -24.23
CA GLY A 67 -42.76 -0.10 -24.67
C GLY A 67 -44.20 -0.48 -24.94
N GLN A 68 -44.40 -1.64 -25.56
CA GLN A 68 -45.71 -2.21 -25.81
C GLN A 68 -46.45 -2.55 -24.50
N GLN A 69 -45.79 -3.20 -23.54
CA GLN A 69 -46.42 -3.52 -22.25
C GLN A 69 -46.74 -2.26 -21.43
N CYS A 70 -45.83 -1.29 -21.41
CA CYS A 70 -46.09 0.00 -20.76
C CYS A 70 -47.32 0.70 -21.38
N PHE A 71 -47.46 0.65 -22.71
CA PHE A 71 -48.64 1.18 -23.39
C PHE A 71 -49.93 0.42 -23.01
N GLU A 72 -49.88 -0.90 -22.90
CA GLU A 72 -51.03 -1.70 -22.48
C GLU A 72 -51.46 -1.43 -21.02
N ILE A 73 -50.50 -1.15 -20.14
CA ILE A 73 -50.76 -0.86 -18.72
C ILE A 73 -51.28 0.57 -18.51
N ALA A 74 -50.62 1.56 -19.10
CA ALA A 74 -50.90 2.97 -18.85
C ALA A 74 -51.79 3.65 -19.89
N ASN A 75 -52.03 2.99 -21.03
CA ASN A 75 -52.69 3.56 -22.22
C ASN A 75 -52.03 4.87 -22.71
N VAL A 76 -50.73 5.01 -22.48
CA VAL A 76 -49.90 6.16 -22.86
C VAL A 76 -48.58 5.63 -23.41
N SER A 77 -48.07 6.24 -24.49
CA SER A 77 -46.76 5.90 -25.04
C SER A 77 -45.67 6.36 -24.08
N VAL A 78 -44.86 5.42 -23.60
CA VAL A 78 -43.75 5.70 -22.69
C VAL A 78 -42.47 5.91 -23.51
N PRO A 79 -41.81 7.09 -23.45
CA PRO A 79 -40.55 7.35 -24.16
C PRO A 79 -39.37 6.64 -23.46
N LEU A 80 -39.25 5.33 -23.71
CA LEU A 80 -38.26 4.47 -23.06
C LEU A 80 -36.80 4.87 -23.34
N ASP A 81 -36.51 5.45 -24.50
CA ASP A 81 -35.18 5.97 -24.81
C ASP A 81 -34.78 7.12 -23.86
N SER A 82 -35.75 7.97 -23.50
CA SER A 82 -35.54 9.06 -22.54
C SER A 82 -35.37 8.51 -21.13
N PHE A 83 -36.18 7.52 -20.73
CA PHE A 83 -36.04 6.83 -19.45
C PHE A 83 -34.67 6.17 -19.30
N LEU A 84 -34.25 5.40 -20.30
CA LEU A 84 -32.92 4.78 -20.30
C LEU A 84 -31.80 5.83 -20.27
N SER A 85 -31.91 6.89 -21.07
CA SER A 85 -30.89 7.95 -21.05
C SER A 85 -30.79 8.60 -19.67
N ASP A 86 -31.89 8.85 -18.96
CA ASP A 86 -31.88 9.45 -17.63
C ASP A 86 -31.39 8.48 -16.55
N LEU A 87 -31.82 7.22 -16.59
CA LEU A 87 -31.34 6.15 -15.71
C LEU A 87 -29.82 6.01 -15.83
N ILE A 88 -29.31 6.02 -17.07
CA ILE A 88 -27.89 5.91 -17.39
C ILE A 88 -27.11 7.18 -17.01
N ARG A 89 -27.64 8.36 -17.34
CA ARG A 89 -26.91 9.64 -17.24
C ARG A 89 -26.87 10.20 -15.82
N ASN A 90 -27.93 9.99 -15.04
CA ASN A 90 -28.13 10.74 -13.80
C ASN A 90 -28.04 9.88 -12.52
N GLU A 91 -28.51 8.63 -12.52
CA GLU A 91 -28.62 7.85 -11.27
C GLU A 91 -27.70 6.63 -11.19
N MET A 92 -27.59 5.84 -12.26
CA MET A 92 -26.69 4.68 -12.30
C MET A 92 -25.25 5.05 -12.70
N ARG A 93 -24.81 6.29 -12.43
CA ARG A 93 -23.43 6.73 -12.69
C ARG A 93 -22.51 6.65 -11.46
N LYS A 94 -23.08 6.60 -10.25
CA LYS A 94 -22.29 6.66 -9.01
C LYS A 94 -22.75 5.60 -8.02
N GLN A 95 -21.79 4.82 -7.56
CA GLN A 95 -21.95 3.90 -6.46
C GLN A 95 -22.43 4.64 -5.20
N LEU A 96 -23.30 4.01 -4.41
CA LEU A 96 -23.73 4.53 -3.11
C LEU A 96 -22.49 4.71 -2.22
N PRO A 97 -22.12 5.94 -1.81
CA PRO A 97 -20.83 6.21 -1.18
C PRO A 97 -20.57 5.35 0.07
N ILE A 98 -21.60 5.19 0.90
CA ILE A 98 -21.50 4.41 2.15
C ILE A 98 -21.22 2.92 1.88
N MET A 99 -21.75 2.37 0.78
CA MET A 99 -21.54 0.99 0.39
C MET A 99 -20.20 0.81 -0.32
N ALA A 100 -19.76 1.80 -1.10
CA ALA A 100 -18.40 1.83 -1.66
C ALA A 100 -17.35 1.80 -0.56
N GLU A 101 -17.50 2.66 0.45
CA GLU A 101 -16.61 2.73 1.61
C GLU A 101 -16.60 1.42 2.42
N ALA A 102 -17.77 0.77 2.57
CA ALA A 102 -17.86 -0.53 3.23
C ALA A 102 -17.08 -1.62 2.48
N VAL A 103 -17.15 -1.66 1.14
CA VAL A 103 -16.35 -2.57 0.32
C VAL A 103 -14.85 -2.33 0.56
N GLU A 104 -14.41 -1.08 0.61
CA GLU A 104 -13.02 -0.73 0.91
C GLU A 104 -12.59 -1.18 2.31
N CYS A 105 -13.44 -0.98 3.33
CA CYS A 105 -13.18 -1.46 4.70
C CYS A 105 -13.04 -2.98 4.77
N ILE A 106 -13.92 -3.73 4.12
CA ILE A 106 -13.91 -5.20 4.09
C ILE A 106 -12.62 -5.72 3.47
N ARG A 107 -12.22 -5.13 2.33
CA ARG A 107 -10.96 -5.47 1.65
C ARG A 107 -9.75 -5.17 2.51
N ALA A 108 -9.77 -4.05 3.23
CA ALA A 108 -8.67 -3.67 4.11
C ALA A 108 -8.49 -4.61 5.32
N GLU A 109 -9.53 -5.34 5.71
CA GLU A 109 -9.41 -6.45 6.68
C GLU A 109 -8.88 -7.75 6.08
N GLY A 110 -8.70 -7.80 4.75
CA GLY A 110 -8.22 -8.96 4.02
C GLY A 110 -9.32 -9.95 3.61
N LEU A 111 -10.59 -9.56 3.71
CA LEU A 111 -11.70 -10.38 3.18
C LEU A 111 -11.82 -10.19 1.67
N LYS A 112 -12.22 -11.26 0.98
CA LYS A 112 -12.54 -11.19 -0.45
C LYS A 112 -13.88 -10.51 -0.67
N THR A 113 -14.01 -9.80 -1.78
CA THR A 113 -15.24 -9.11 -2.18
C THR A 113 -15.68 -9.58 -3.55
N ALA A 114 -16.96 -9.90 -3.71
CA ALA A 114 -17.52 -10.26 -5.00
C ALA A 114 -18.77 -9.47 -5.36
N LEU A 115 -18.99 -9.36 -6.66
CA LEU A 115 -20.22 -8.84 -7.24
C LEU A 115 -21.01 -9.98 -7.87
N LEU A 116 -22.28 -10.10 -7.53
CA LEU A 116 -23.21 -11.08 -8.10
C LEU A 116 -24.47 -10.35 -8.59
N SER A 117 -24.52 -10.05 -9.89
CA SER A 117 -25.48 -9.11 -10.46
C SER A 117 -26.36 -9.73 -11.53
N ASN A 118 -27.67 -9.44 -11.46
CA ASN A 118 -28.62 -9.70 -12.56
C ASN A 118 -28.63 -8.49 -13.51
N SER A 119 -27.53 -8.26 -14.25
CA SER A 119 -27.35 -7.05 -15.06
C SER A 119 -28.04 -7.09 -16.42
N LEU A 120 -28.45 -5.90 -16.85
CA LEU A 120 -28.98 -5.57 -18.17
C LEU A 120 -27.81 -5.15 -19.08
N CYS A 121 -27.73 -5.66 -20.31
CA CYS A 121 -26.65 -5.33 -21.27
C CYS A 121 -26.87 -3.96 -21.94
N LEU A 122 -25.83 -3.24 -22.34
CA LEU A 122 -26.01 -2.08 -23.23
C LEU A 122 -26.16 -2.53 -24.69
N LEU A 123 -26.68 -1.63 -25.53
CA LEU A 123 -26.81 -1.82 -26.98
C LEU A 123 -25.48 -2.24 -27.66
N ASP A 124 -24.33 -1.92 -27.05
CA ASP A 124 -23.00 -2.17 -27.61
C ASP A 124 -22.29 -3.43 -27.06
N GLY A 125 -22.95 -4.21 -26.19
CA GLY A 125 -22.38 -5.47 -25.65
C GLY A 125 -21.43 -5.33 -24.44
N GLU A 126 -21.14 -4.11 -24.00
CA GLU A 126 -20.31 -3.82 -22.82
C GLU A 126 -21.12 -3.80 -21.51
N SER A 127 -20.48 -4.18 -20.40
CA SER A 127 -21.07 -4.13 -19.05
C SER A 127 -21.29 -2.68 -18.60
N PHE A 128 -22.51 -2.36 -18.14
CA PHE A 128 -22.93 -1.00 -17.75
C PHE A 128 -22.54 -0.58 -16.33
N LEU A 129 -21.97 -1.47 -15.51
CA LEU A 129 -21.85 -1.18 -14.08
C LEU A 129 -20.77 -0.10 -13.83
N PRO A 130 -21.12 1.06 -13.25
CA PRO A 130 -20.19 2.15 -12.92
C PRO A 130 -19.35 1.81 -11.67
N LEU A 131 -18.93 0.56 -11.55
CA LEU A 131 -18.24 0.01 -10.41
C LEU A 131 -16.78 -0.19 -10.77
N ASP A 132 -15.89 0.21 -9.87
CA ASP A 132 -14.47 -0.02 -10.06
C ASP A 132 -14.17 -1.52 -9.87
N ARG A 133 -13.81 -2.20 -10.96
CA ARG A 133 -13.50 -3.63 -10.95
C ARG A 133 -12.40 -3.98 -9.94
N LYS A 134 -11.51 -3.04 -9.59
CA LYS A 134 -10.43 -3.27 -8.60
C LYS A 134 -10.95 -3.56 -7.19
N HIS A 135 -12.21 -3.24 -6.91
CA HIS A 135 -12.86 -3.48 -5.62
C HIS A 135 -13.49 -4.87 -5.51
N PHE A 136 -13.42 -5.71 -6.54
CA PHE A 136 -14.02 -7.05 -6.53
C PHE A 136 -12.99 -8.07 -7.03
N ASP A 137 -12.75 -9.11 -6.23
CA ASP A 137 -11.90 -10.23 -6.63
C ASP A 137 -12.62 -11.12 -7.66
N VAL A 138 -13.96 -11.13 -7.61
CA VAL A 138 -14.82 -11.90 -8.52
C VAL A 138 -16.02 -11.05 -8.90
N MET A 139 -16.33 -11.01 -10.20
CA MET A 139 -17.58 -10.46 -10.72
C MET A 139 -18.31 -11.55 -11.50
N VAL A 140 -19.58 -11.77 -11.17
CA VAL A 140 -20.48 -12.70 -11.84
C VAL A 140 -21.69 -11.91 -12.32
N GLU A 141 -21.81 -11.79 -13.64
CA GLU A 141 -22.87 -11.04 -14.31
C GLU A 141 -23.79 -12.01 -15.06
N SER A 142 -25.10 -11.96 -14.81
CA SER A 142 -26.06 -12.95 -15.31
C SER A 142 -26.04 -13.15 -16.81
N TYR A 143 -25.88 -12.05 -17.57
CA TYR A 143 -25.83 -12.06 -19.03
C TYR A 143 -24.63 -12.85 -19.58
N GLN A 144 -23.46 -12.74 -18.94
CA GLN A 144 -22.25 -13.45 -19.40
C GLN A 144 -22.33 -14.96 -19.13
N GLU A 145 -23.00 -15.34 -18.06
CA GLU A 145 -23.03 -16.73 -17.58
C GLU A 145 -24.30 -17.48 -18.02
N GLY A 146 -25.29 -16.80 -18.60
CA GLY A 146 -26.59 -17.38 -19.00
C GLY A 146 -27.42 -17.89 -17.80
N MET A 147 -27.14 -17.39 -16.60
CA MET A 147 -27.78 -17.78 -15.33
C MET A 147 -28.16 -16.53 -14.56
N HIS A 148 -29.24 -16.55 -13.78
CA HIS A 148 -29.68 -15.39 -13.00
C HIS A 148 -30.04 -15.82 -11.57
N LYS A 149 -29.88 -14.90 -10.61
CA LYS A 149 -30.46 -15.12 -9.28
C LYS A 149 -32.00 -15.16 -9.41
N PRO A 150 -32.70 -16.12 -8.77
CA PRO A 150 -32.25 -16.94 -7.64
C PRO A 150 -31.76 -18.36 -8.00
N ASP A 151 -31.37 -18.68 -9.23
CA ASP A 151 -30.84 -20.00 -9.59
C ASP A 151 -29.63 -20.38 -8.70
N PRO A 152 -29.66 -21.50 -7.95
CA PRO A 152 -28.57 -21.92 -7.09
C PRO A 152 -27.19 -22.00 -7.77
N ARG A 153 -27.16 -22.29 -9.08
CA ARG A 153 -25.92 -22.45 -9.85
C ARG A 153 -25.10 -21.17 -9.92
N ILE A 154 -25.74 -20.00 -9.97
CA ILE A 154 -25.03 -18.72 -10.07
C ILE A 154 -24.27 -18.39 -8.77
N TYR A 155 -24.83 -18.77 -7.62
CA TYR A 155 -24.18 -18.61 -6.31
C TYR A 155 -23.01 -19.59 -6.17
N GLN A 156 -23.18 -20.84 -6.59
CA GLN A 156 -22.12 -21.85 -6.58
C GLN A 156 -20.92 -21.42 -7.43
N LEU A 157 -21.18 -20.90 -8.63
CA LEU A 157 -20.14 -20.34 -9.49
C LEU A 157 -19.38 -19.19 -8.83
N CYS A 158 -20.10 -18.27 -8.16
CA CYS A 158 -19.48 -17.17 -7.44
C CYS A 158 -18.57 -17.67 -6.31
N LEU A 159 -19.03 -18.64 -5.51
CA LEU A 159 -18.26 -19.25 -4.43
C LEU A 159 -17.03 -20.02 -4.93
N GLU A 160 -17.17 -20.75 -6.04
CA GLU A 160 -16.07 -21.47 -6.69
C GLU A 160 -14.98 -20.50 -7.16
N ARG A 161 -15.36 -19.43 -7.87
CA ARG A 161 -14.42 -18.39 -8.31
C ARG A 161 -13.76 -17.68 -7.14
N LEU A 162 -14.48 -17.50 -6.03
CA LEU A 162 -13.91 -16.94 -4.80
C LEU A 162 -13.02 -17.92 -4.05
N GLY A 163 -13.17 -19.23 -4.27
CA GLY A 163 -12.49 -20.28 -3.52
C GLY A 163 -12.85 -20.28 -2.03
N VAL A 164 -14.13 -20.10 -1.70
CA VAL A 164 -14.65 -20.08 -0.31
C VAL A 164 -15.84 -21.02 -0.15
N GLN A 165 -16.05 -21.53 1.07
CA GLN A 165 -17.24 -22.32 1.38
C GLN A 165 -18.46 -21.43 1.62
N PRO A 166 -19.71 -21.91 1.39
CA PRO A 166 -20.91 -21.11 1.63
C PRO A 166 -20.97 -20.47 3.02
N GLN A 167 -20.62 -21.24 4.06
CA GLN A 167 -20.67 -20.80 5.47
C GLN A 167 -19.62 -19.73 5.80
N GLU A 168 -18.62 -19.54 4.94
CA GLU A 168 -17.57 -18.54 5.08
C GLU A 168 -17.93 -17.23 4.34
N SER A 169 -19.15 -17.13 3.78
CA SER A 169 -19.57 -16.00 2.96
C SER A 169 -20.84 -15.32 3.49
N ILE A 170 -20.93 -14.00 3.26
CA ILE A 170 -22.12 -13.20 3.50
C ILE A 170 -22.62 -12.64 2.15
N PHE A 171 -23.92 -12.69 1.88
CA PHE A 171 -24.54 -12.14 0.68
C PHE A 171 -25.52 -11.01 1.01
N LEU A 172 -25.33 -9.86 0.36
CA LEU A 172 -26.17 -8.67 0.47
C LEU A 172 -27.03 -8.53 -0.81
N ASP A 173 -28.35 -8.48 -0.64
CA ASP A 173 -29.32 -8.30 -1.73
C ASP A 173 -30.59 -7.63 -1.18
N ASN A 174 -31.33 -6.91 -2.01
CA ASN A 174 -32.63 -6.32 -1.64
C ASN A 174 -33.82 -7.27 -1.95
N GLY A 175 -33.63 -8.26 -2.81
CA GLY A 175 -34.60 -9.26 -3.23
C GLY A 175 -34.69 -10.45 -2.27
N SER A 176 -35.81 -10.56 -1.55
CA SER A 176 -36.02 -11.65 -0.57
C SER A 176 -35.94 -13.06 -1.16
N GLN A 177 -36.31 -13.24 -2.43
CA GLN A 177 -36.19 -14.55 -3.11
C GLN A 177 -34.74 -14.94 -3.36
N ASN A 178 -33.88 -13.97 -3.72
CA ASN A 178 -32.45 -14.17 -3.90
C ASN A 178 -31.79 -14.60 -2.59
N LEU A 179 -32.09 -13.87 -1.51
CA LEU A 179 -31.59 -14.20 -0.18
C LEU A 179 -32.04 -15.59 0.29
N LYS A 180 -33.29 -15.98 0.00
CA LYS A 180 -33.78 -17.30 0.38
C LYS A 180 -33.01 -18.43 -0.33
N ALA A 181 -32.72 -18.28 -1.62
CA ALA A 181 -31.93 -19.25 -2.37
C ALA A 181 -30.47 -19.31 -1.88
N ALA A 182 -29.84 -18.16 -1.61
CA ALA A 182 -28.50 -18.11 -1.03
C ALA A 182 -28.44 -18.78 0.35
N ALA A 183 -29.43 -18.53 1.22
CA ALA A 183 -29.51 -19.14 2.55
C ALA A 183 -29.68 -20.67 2.49
N GLN A 184 -30.41 -21.20 1.51
CA GLN A 184 -30.54 -22.66 1.29
C GLN A 184 -29.20 -23.34 0.95
N LEU A 185 -28.25 -22.59 0.39
CA LEU A 185 -26.89 -23.07 0.13
C LEU A 185 -25.96 -22.95 1.36
N GLY A 186 -26.44 -22.36 2.47
CA GLY A 186 -25.66 -22.13 3.68
C GLY A 186 -24.91 -20.80 3.70
N ILE A 187 -25.19 -19.89 2.76
CA ILE A 187 -24.64 -18.54 2.74
C ILE A 187 -25.36 -17.68 3.79
N LYS A 188 -24.61 -16.90 4.58
CA LYS A 188 -25.22 -15.94 5.51
C LYS A 188 -25.80 -14.77 4.71
N THR A 189 -27.00 -14.32 5.01
CA THR A 189 -27.68 -13.27 4.22
C THR A 189 -27.96 -12.02 5.03
N VAL A 190 -27.88 -10.87 4.37
CA VAL A 190 -28.26 -9.54 4.89
C VAL A 190 -29.19 -8.89 3.86
N LYS A 191 -30.38 -8.49 4.31
CA LYS A 191 -31.34 -7.81 3.44
C LYS A 191 -31.08 -6.31 3.43
N VAL A 192 -30.92 -5.74 2.24
CA VAL A 192 -30.68 -4.30 2.08
C VAL A 192 -31.98 -3.59 1.73
N ASP A 193 -32.76 -3.22 2.75
CA ASP A 193 -33.87 -2.28 2.61
C ASP A 193 -33.41 -0.83 2.83
N ASP A 194 -32.52 -0.65 3.81
CA ASP A 194 -31.83 0.60 4.12
C ASP A 194 -30.32 0.33 4.24
N PRO A 195 -29.45 1.07 3.51
CA PRO A 195 -28.01 0.85 3.56
C PRO A 195 -27.38 0.97 4.94
N GLU A 196 -27.81 1.93 5.77
CA GLU A 196 -27.20 2.16 7.08
C GLU A 196 -27.56 1.03 8.07
N VAL A 197 -28.81 0.59 8.06
CA VAL A 197 -29.26 -0.54 8.88
C VAL A 197 -28.57 -1.83 8.45
N ALA A 198 -28.48 -2.09 7.14
CA ALA A 198 -27.81 -3.27 6.61
C ALA A 198 -26.32 -3.30 6.96
N LEU A 199 -25.63 -2.15 6.91
CA LEU A 199 -24.22 -2.06 7.29
C LEU A 199 -24.01 -2.30 8.79
N LYS A 200 -24.88 -1.80 9.67
CA LYS A 200 -24.81 -2.11 11.12
C LYS A 200 -25.01 -3.60 11.41
N GLU A 201 -25.92 -4.26 10.68
CA GLU A 201 -26.09 -5.71 10.77
C GLU A 201 -24.81 -6.42 10.30
N LEU A 202 -24.24 -5.99 9.17
CA LEU A 202 -23.01 -6.55 8.61
C LEU A 202 -21.81 -6.37 9.55
N GLU A 203 -21.65 -5.20 10.17
CA GLU A 203 -20.63 -4.93 11.20
C GLU A 203 -20.72 -5.91 12.37
N THR A 204 -21.94 -6.29 12.78
CA THR A 204 -22.17 -7.26 13.86
C THR A 204 -21.66 -8.65 13.49
N TYR A 205 -21.81 -9.07 12.24
CA TYR A 205 -21.29 -10.36 11.77
C TYR A 205 -19.77 -10.34 11.55
N LEU A 206 -19.24 -9.22 11.05
CA LEU A 206 -17.84 -9.10 10.70
C LEU A 206 -16.95 -8.81 11.92
N GLY A 207 -17.48 -8.11 12.92
CA GLY A 207 -16.78 -7.74 14.15
C GLY A 207 -15.86 -6.53 14.01
N PHE A 208 -16.07 -5.68 12.99
CA PHE A 208 -15.29 -4.47 12.73
C PHE A 208 -16.13 -3.40 12.03
N PRO A 209 -15.79 -2.09 12.20
CA PRO A 209 -16.53 -1.00 11.58
C PRO A 209 -16.34 -0.93 10.06
N LEU A 210 -17.41 -0.56 9.36
CA LEU A 210 -17.49 -0.43 7.90
C LEU A 210 -17.50 1.02 7.41
N GLN A 211 -17.21 1.97 8.30
CA GLN A 211 -17.13 3.39 8.02
C GLN A 211 -15.81 3.99 8.51
N GLY A 212 -15.47 5.16 7.98
CA GLY A 212 -14.24 5.89 8.28
C GLY A 212 -13.02 5.32 7.57
N PHE A 213 -13.18 4.74 6.39
CA PHE A 213 -12.08 4.17 5.62
C PHE A 213 -10.99 5.21 5.37
N VAL A 214 -9.75 4.77 5.52
CA VAL A 214 -8.56 5.52 5.12
C VAL A 214 -7.67 4.54 4.37
N PRO A 215 -7.17 4.88 3.16
CA PRO A 215 -6.28 3.98 2.41
C PRO A 215 -5.13 3.45 3.26
N TYR A 216 -4.77 2.18 3.03
CA TYR A 216 -3.70 1.48 3.77
C TYR A 216 -3.99 1.21 5.25
N THR A 217 -5.21 1.48 5.73
CA THR A 217 -5.61 1.24 7.12
C THR A 217 -6.65 0.14 7.29
N ARG A 218 -6.58 -0.55 8.41
CA ARG A 218 -7.53 -1.54 8.89
C ARG A 218 -8.02 -1.15 10.29
N SER A 219 -8.95 -1.91 10.83
CA SER A 219 -9.41 -1.81 12.21
C SER A 219 -8.27 -2.13 13.17
N VAL A 220 -8.27 -1.44 14.30
CA VAL A 220 -7.25 -1.61 15.33
C VAL A 220 -7.35 -3.03 15.90
N ARG A 221 -6.23 -3.74 15.91
CA ARG A 221 -6.18 -5.09 16.51
C ARG A 221 -6.45 -5.01 18.02
N PRO A 222 -7.12 -6.01 18.63
CA PRO A 222 -7.38 -6.01 20.07
C PRO A 222 -6.13 -5.83 20.95
N SER A 223 -4.98 -6.38 20.54
CA SER A 223 -3.70 -6.23 21.24
C SER A 223 -3.06 -4.84 21.12
N MET A 224 -3.61 -3.97 20.27
CA MET A 224 -3.07 -2.64 19.92
C MET A 224 -4.09 -1.53 20.19
N GLU A 225 -5.15 -1.81 20.96
CA GLU A 225 -6.12 -0.79 21.34
C GLU A 225 -5.47 0.31 22.20
N ILE A 226 -5.92 1.55 21.99
CA ILE A 226 -5.46 2.71 22.77
C ILE A 226 -6.65 3.38 23.47
N PRO A 227 -6.44 3.99 24.65
CA PRO A 227 -7.51 4.63 25.41
C PRO A 227 -8.12 5.84 24.67
N LYS A 228 -9.25 5.63 23.98
CA LYS A 228 -9.92 6.66 23.16
C LYS A 228 -10.28 7.92 23.96
N ASN A 229 -10.72 7.77 25.20
CA ASN A 229 -11.12 8.92 26.04
C ASN A 229 -9.94 9.84 26.38
N HIS A 230 -8.76 9.29 26.66
CA HIS A 230 -7.56 10.09 26.95
C HIS A 230 -7.04 10.76 25.67
N LEU A 231 -7.04 10.01 24.56
CA LEU A 231 -6.66 10.55 23.26
C LEU A 231 -7.58 11.70 22.83
N GLN A 232 -8.89 11.54 22.98
CA GLN A 232 -9.86 12.58 22.61
C GLN A 232 -9.61 13.88 23.38
N LYS A 233 -9.47 13.82 24.72
CA LYS A 233 -9.15 15.00 25.54
C LYS A 233 -7.84 15.67 25.14
N TYR A 234 -6.83 14.86 24.79
CA TYR A 234 -5.55 15.37 24.31
C TYR A 234 -5.69 16.10 22.97
N LEU A 235 -6.48 15.55 22.04
CA LEU A 235 -6.76 16.15 20.73
C LEU A 235 -7.58 17.45 20.86
N GLU A 236 -8.59 17.49 21.73
CA GLU A 236 -9.37 18.70 22.01
C GLU A 236 -8.46 19.85 22.47
N ASN A 237 -7.49 19.58 23.36
CA ASN A 237 -6.54 20.58 23.82
C ASN A 237 -5.58 21.09 22.73
N ILE A 238 -5.23 20.25 21.75
CA ILE A 238 -4.27 20.61 20.68
C ILE A 238 -4.95 21.31 19.51
N LEU A 239 -6.11 20.80 19.10
CA LEU A 239 -6.84 21.29 17.92
C LEU A 239 -7.78 22.46 18.27
N GLY A 240 -8.06 22.66 19.56
CA GLY A 240 -8.90 23.72 20.11
C GLY A 240 -10.34 23.28 20.38
N ASP A 241 -11.01 24.02 21.26
CA ASP A 241 -12.34 23.70 21.81
C ASP A 241 -13.49 23.62 20.78
N HIS A 242 -13.24 23.98 19.52
CA HIS A 242 -14.24 23.96 18.45
C HIS A 242 -14.26 22.67 17.64
N THR A 243 -13.31 21.75 17.86
CA THR A 243 -13.32 20.45 17.17
C THR A 243 -14.32 19.50 17.82
N THR A 244 -15.51 19.40 17.23
CA THR A 244 -16.56 18.46 17.66
C THR A 244 -16.77 17.36 16.62
N GLY A 245 -16.71 16.10 17.03
CA GLY A 245 -17.01 14.96 16.15
C GLY A 245 -16.61 13.62 16.75
N PRO A 246 -17.10 12.50 16.19
CA PRO A 246 -16.72 11.17 16.66
C PRO A 246 -15.24 10.89 16.36
N LEU A 247 -14.51 10.37 17.36
CA LEU A 247 -13.14 9.89 17.20
C LEU A 247 -13.15 8.51 16.53
N VAL A 248 -12.74 8.46 15.26
CA VAL A 248 -12.54 7.21 14.53
C VAL A 248 -11.05 6.89 14.49
N LEU A 249 -10.70 5.68 14.92
CA LEU A 249 -9.33 5.20 15.00
C LEU A 249 -9.16 3.98 14.11
N ARG A 250 -8.16 4.01 13.24
CA ARG A 250 -7.75 2.88 12.40
C ARG A 250 -6.25 2.66 12.52
N GLN A 251 -5.79 1.45 12.26
CA GLN A 251 -4.38 1.06 12.30
C GLN A 251 -3.85 0.91 10.88
N PHE A 252 -2.66 1.42 10.58
CA PHE A 252 -2.05 1.15 9.28
C PHE A 252 -1.69 -0.35 9.18
N GLY A 253 -2.24 -1.00 8.15
CA GLY A 253 -2.17 -2.46 7.97
C GLY A 253 -1.03 -2.92 7.07
N HIS A 254 -0.45 -2.01 6.28
CA HIS A 254 0.66 -2.26 5.38
C HIS A 254 1.83 -1.37 5.78
N GLY A 255 3.01 -1.96 6.00
CA GLY A 255 4.23 -1.24 6.37
C GLY A 255 4.80 -1.61 7.74
N HIS A 256 5.99 -1.10 8.01
CA HIS A 256 6.91 -1.58 9.04
C HIS A 256 6.62 -1.07 10.46
N SER A 257 5.59 -0.24 10.61
CA SER A 257 5.27 0.43 11.87
C SER A 257 3.98 -0.14 12.46
N THR A 258 4.13 -1.17 13.31
CA THR A 258 3.02 -1.84 14.01
C THR A 258 2.26 -0.94 14.97
N GLN A 259 2.72 0.30 15.18
CA GLN A 259 2.15 1.27 16.14
C GLN A 259 1.85 2.64 15.52
N THR A 260 1.48 2.67 14.24
CA THR A 260 1.01 3.87 13.56
C THR A 260 -0.49 3.77 13.32
N TYR A 261 -1.22 4.81 13.68
CA TYR A 261 -2.68 4.87 13.67
C TYR A 261 -3.15 6.07 12.86
N SER A 262 -4.22 5.90 12.10
CA SER A 262 -4.98 6.99 11.50
C SER A 262 -6.07 7.42 12.48
N ILE A 263 -6.16 8.73 12.69
CA ILE A 263 -7.11 9.39 13.57
C ILE A 263 -7.97 10.32 12.72
N LYS A 264 -9.28 10.09 12.71
CA LYS A 264 -10.25 11.06 12.21
C LYS A 264 -11.00 11.64 13.41
N PHE A 265 -10.91 12.96 13.59
CA PHE A 265 -11.58 13.68 14.67
C PHE A 265 -12.12 15.01 14.15
N GLY A 266 -13.46 15.12 14.05
CA GLY A 266 -14.10 16.20 13.30
C GLY A 266 -13.66 16.19 11.83
N ASP A 267 -13.22 17.35 11.34
CA ASP A 267 -12.69 17.52 9.98
C ASP A 267 -11.18 17.21 9.87
N HIS A 268 -10.52 16.87 10.98
CA HIS A 268 -9.09 16.58 10.99
C HIS A 268 -8.81 15.11 10.73
N LEU A 269 -7.89 14.84 9.81
CA LEU A 269 -7.31 13.53 9.57
C LEU A 269 -5.82 13.58 9.92
N LEU A 270 -5.44 12.86 10.97
CA LEU A 270 -4.11 12.87 11.54
C LEU A 270 -3.52 11.45 11.57
N VAL A 271 -2.20 11.38 11.70
CA VAL A 271 -1.48 10.14 11.97
C VAL A 271 -0.83 10.22 13.34
N LEU A 272 -1.08 9.21 14.17
CA LEU A 272 -0.47 9.04 15.47
C LEU A 272 0.55 7.92 15.40
N LYS A 273 1.79 8.21 15.79
CA LYS A 273 2.85 7.21 15.90
C LYS A 273 3.21 7.04 17.38
N LYS A 274 3.15 5.82 17.88
CA LYS A 274 3.55 5.46 19.26
C LYS A 274 4.93 4.84 19.30
N GLU A 275 5.58 5.02 20.44
CA GLU A 275 6.82 4.32 20.76
C GLU A 275 6.54 2.85 21.13
N PRO A 276 7.31 1.88 20.57
CA PRO A 276 7.18 0.46 20.89
C PRO A 276 7.24 0.19 22.38
N SER A 277 6.32 -0.65 22.88
CA SER A 277 6.19 -0.95 24.32
C SER A 277 7.47 -1.55 24.93
N ASP A 278 8.30 -2.21 24.11
CA ASP A 278 9.50 -2.95 24.55
C ASP A 278 10.83 -2.21 24.33
N GLY A 279 10.81 -0.94 23.92
CA GLY A 279 12.01 -0.27 23.39
C GLY A 279 12.58 0.86 24.26
N LEU A 280 13.22 0.56 25.39
CA LEU A 280 14.29 1.43 25.88
C LEU A 280 15.49 1.23 24.94
N HIS A 281 15.57 2.01 23.86
CA HIS A 281 16.76 2.04 23.01
C HIS A 281 17.95 2.57 23.82
N PRO A 282 19.17 2.02 23.66
CA PRO A 282 20.37 2.52 24.32
C PRO A 282 20.67 4.01 24.07
N SER A 283 20.07 4.58 23.01
CA SER A 283 20.27 5.96 22.54
C SER A 283 19.10 6.91 22.89
N GLY A 284 18.25 6.58 23.87
CA GLY A 284 17.10 7.41 24.28
C GLY A 284 15.80 7.15 23.51
N PRO A 285 14.69 7.86 23.84
CA PRO A 285 13.39 7.61 23.23
C PRO A 285 13.42 7.90 21.72
N ALA A 286 13.23 6.86 20.92
CA ALA A 286 13.44 6.89 19.47
C ALA A 286 12.49 7.87 18.77
N ILE A 287 11.33 8.09 19.37
CA ILE A 287 10.26 8.88 18.77
C ILE A 287 10.47 10.40 18.88
N GLY A 288 11.14 10.87 19.95
CA GLY A 288 11.48 12.29 20.11
C GLY A 288 12.52 12.74 19.09
N ARG A 289 13.51 11.88 18.80
CA ARG A 289 14.48 12.10 17.72
C ARG A 289 13.79 12.20 16.36
N GLU A 290 12.89 11.26 16.07
CA GLU A 290 12.14 11.25 14.81
C GLU A 290 11.27 12.51 14.65
N TYR A 291 10.55 12.93 15.69
CA TYR A 291 9.77 14.17 15.69
C TYR A 291 10.65 15.40 15.38
N ARG A 292 11.82 15.49 16.01
CA ARG A 292 12.78 16.59 15.80
C ARG A 292 13.29 16.64 14.36
N VAL A 293 13.65 15.50 13.79
CA VAL A 293 14.13 15.38 12.40
C VAL A 293 13.02 15.78 11.43
N LEU A 294 11.81 15.25 11.60
CA LEU A 294 10.65 15.59 10.76
C LEU A 294 10.35 17.09 10.79
N LYS A 295 10.32 17.68 11.99
CA LYS A 295 10.08 19.12 12.15
C LYS A 295 11.12 19.96 11.41
N ALA A 296 12.41 19.68 11.63
CA ALA A 296 13.50 20.42 11.03
C ALA A 296 13.54 20.29 9.50
N LEU A 297 13.27 19.09 8.97
CA LEU A 297 13.22 18.85 7.53
C LEU A 297 12.01 19.51 6.85
N SER A 298 10.85 19.50 7.52
CA SER A 298 9.66 20.23 7.05
C SER A 298 9.94 21.73 6.96
N GLU A 299 10.56 22.32 7.99
CA GLU A 299 10.98 23.73 8.01
C GLU A 299 12.06 24.04 6.95
N ALA A 300 12.92 23.08 6.61
CA ALA A 300 13.89 23.17 5.51
C ALA A 300 13.26 22.92 4.11
N GLY A 301 11.95 22.67 4.06
CA GLY A 301 11.18 22.47 2.83
C GLY A 301 11.29 21.07 2.23
N VAL A 302 11.93 20.11 2.88
CA VAL A 302 11.90 18.71 2.45
C VAL A 302 10.47 18.19 2.57
N PRO A 303 9.93 17.47 1.56
CA PRO A 303 8.57 16.93 1.62
C PRO A 303 8.51 15.79 2.64
N VAL A 304 8.20 16.12 3.88
CA VAL A 304 7.93 15.20 4.99
C VAL A 304 6.60 15.57 5.64
N PRO A 305 5.92 14.64 6.34
CA PRO A 305 4.68 14.99 7.04
C PRO A 305 4.91 16.08 8.07
N THR A 306 4.05 17.10 8.08
CA THR A 306 4.08 18.15 9.11
C THR A 306 3.75 17.53 10.46
N VAL A 307 4.65 17.66 11.43
CA VAL A 307 4.40 17.20 12.80
C VAL A 307 3.68 18.28 13.60
N LEU A 308 2.63 17.89 14.33
CA LEU A 308 1.80 18.83 15.11
C LEU A 308 2.28 18.90 16.56
N ALA A 309 2.37 17.75 17.23
CA ALA A 309 2.63 17.69 18.67
C ALA A 309 3.37 16.41 19.07
N LEU A 310 4.29 16.53 20.02
CA LEU A 310 4.96 15.42 20.69
C LEU A 310 4.41 15.33 22.13
N CYS A 311 3.94 14.16 22.52
CA CYS A 311 3.52 13.84 23.89
C CYS A 311 4.51 12.87 24.51
N GLU A 312 5.25 13.33 25.52
CA GLU A 312 6.14 12.48 26.32
C GLU A 312 5.45 11.96 27.59
N ASP A 313 4.27 12.50 27.93
CA ASP A 313 3.49 12.05 29.07
C ASP A 313 2.89 10.65 28.81
N ARG A 314 3.48 9.67 29.49
CA ARG A 314 3.06 8.26 29.44
C ARG A 314 1.68 8.02 30.07
N SER A 315 1.15 8.96 30.87
CA SER A 315 -0.17 8.82 31.49
C SER A 315 -1.31 8.81 30.46
N ILE A 316 -1.09 9.41 29.28
CA ILE A 316 -2.12 9.53 28.24
C ILE A 316 -2.35 8.19 27.53
N LEU A 317 -1.31 7.62 26.91
CA LEU A 317 -1.41 6.40 26.08
C LEU A 317 -0.47 5.26 26.50
N GLY A 318 0.20 5.36 27.65
CA GLY A 318 1.16 4.36 28.16
C GLY A 318 2.58 4.50 27.61
N THR A 319 2.74 5.01 26.39
CA THR A 319 4.04 5.30 25.76
C THR A 319 4.05 6.68 25.12
N PRO A 320 5.24 7.31 24.97
CA PRO A 320 5.38 8.54 24.19
C PRO A 320 4.87 8.37 22.77
N PHE A 321 4.34 9.45 22.20
CA PHE A 321 3.80 9.45 20.84
C PHE A 321 3.89 10.85 20.22
N TYR A 322 3.83 10.93 18.90
CA TYR A 322 3.61 12.21 18.23
C TYR A 322 2.47 12.13 17.22
N LEU A 323 1.93 13.30 16.91
CA LEU A 323 0.90 13.52 15.90
C LEU A 323 1.51 14.22 14.69
N MET A 324 1.12 13.78 13.50
CA MET A 324 1.47 14.42 12.23
C MET A 324 0.26 14.48 11.30
N GLU A 325 0.33 15.34 10.29
CA GLU A 325 -0.70 15.43 9.25
C GLU A 325 -0.77 14.13 8.44
N HIS A 326 -1.97 13.77 8.00
CA HIS A 326 -2.13 12.69 7.05
C HIS A 326 -1.87 13.17 5.62
N CYS A 327 -0.77 12.73 5.02
CA CYS A 327 -0.47 12.99 3.62
C CYS A 327 -1.25 12.03 2.71
N ALA A 328 -2.38 12.49 2.14
CA ALA A 328 -3.18 11.70 1.23
C ALA A 328 -2.49 11.52 -0.14
N GLY A 329 -2.00 10.32 -0.43
CA GLY A 329 -1.31 10.01 -1.68
C GLY A 329 -1.18 8.52 -1.96
N ARG A 330 -0.37 8.18 -2.96
CA ARG A 330 -0.10 6.80 -3.40
C ARG A 330 1.27 6.33 -2.92
N VAL A 331 1.31 5.12 -2.38
CA VAL A 331 2.56 4.42 -2.06
C VAL A 331 2.77 3.27 -3.04
N TYR A 332 3.96 3.16 -3.62
CA TYR A 332 4.31 2.09 -4.55
C TYR A 332 5.16 1.04 -3.84
N SER A 333 4.61 -0.16 -3.65
CA SER A 333 5.34 -1.31 -3.11
C SER A 333 6.15 -2.05 -4.17
N ASP A 334 5.71 -2.01 -5.43
CA ASP A 334 6.41 -2.60 -6.57
C ASP A 334 7.26 -1.53 -7.28
N VAL A 335 8.58 -1.71 -7.21
CA VAL A 335 9.58 -0.82 -7.82
C VAL A 335 9.55 -0.85 -9.36
N SER A 336 8.93 -1.85 -9.98
CA SER A 336 8.74 -1.89 -11.44
C SER A 336 7.62 -0.97 -11.94
N LEU A 337 6.77 -0.45 -11.04
CA LEU A 337 5.68 0.48 -11.32
C LEU A 337 4.79 0.01 -12.50
N PRO A 338 4.20 -1.19 -12.43
CA PRO A 338 3.59 -1.85 -13.59
C PRO A 338 2.40 -1.09 -14.16
N THR A 339 1.69 -0.31 -13.33
CA THR A 339 0.50 0.46 -13.72
C THR A 339 0.81 1.78 -14.42
N LEU A 340 2.08 2.19 -14.51
CA LEU A 340 2.51 3.45 -15.10
C LEU A 340 3.11 3.27 -16.50
N GLN A 341 2.98 4.29 -17.34
CA GLN A 341 3.67 4.36 -18.64
C GLN A 341 5.17 4.63 -18.47
N CYS A 342 5.99 4.28 -19.47
CA CYS A 342 7.45 4.39 -19.38
C CYS A 342 7.95 5.81 -19.01
N SER A 343 7.35 6.85 -19.58
CA SER A 343 7.69 8.25 -19.25
C SER A 343 7.37 8.61 -17.80
N GLN A 344 6.23 8.12 -17.29
CA GLN A 344 5.81 8.31 -15.90
C GLN A 344 6.75 7.57 -14.93
N ARG A 345 7.21 6.35 -15.28
CA ARG A 345 8.20 5.62 -14.46
C ARG A 345 9.49 6.41 -14.31
N ARG A 346 10.05 6.93 -15.41
CA ARG A 346 11.27 7.76 -15.35
C ARG A 346 11.06 9.01 -14.49
N ALA A 347 9.91 9.66 -14.60
CA ALA A 347 9.57 10.84 -13.80
C ALA A 347 9.44 10.53 -12.30
N ILE A 348 8.86 9.38 -11.93
CA ILE A 348 8.78 8.93 -10.53
C ILE A 348 10.18 8.69 -9.94
N TYR A 349 11.06 8.02 -10.67
CA TYR A 349 12.46 7.83 -10.24
C TYR A 349 13.21 9.17 -10.13
N ALA A 350 12.99 10.10 -11.05
CA ALA A 350 13.58 11.43 -10.98
C ALA A 350 13.10 12.21 -9.74
N ALA A 351 11.80 12.15 -9.42
CA ALA A 351 11.23 12.78 -8.23
C ALA A 351 11.80 12.17 -6.94
N MET A 352 11.91 10.84 -6.87
CA MET A 352 12.55 10.14 -5.75
C MET A 352 14.01 10.60 -5.55
N ASN A 353 14.78 10.69 -6.64
CA ASN A 353 16.17 11.13 -6.62
C ASN A 353 16.32 12.59 -6.15
N GLN A 354 15.45 13.47 -6.65
CA GLN A 354 15.42 14.88 -6.29
C GLN A 354 15.14 15.07 -4.79
N VAL A 355 14.21 14.30 -4.23
CA VAL A 355 13.91 14.36 -2.78
C VAL A 355 15.08 13.86 -1.95
N LEU A 356 15.74 12.77 -2.35
CA LEU A 356 16.95 12.30 -1.67
C LEU A 356 18.05 13.36 -1.65
N SER A 357 18.27 14.02 -2.79
CA SER A 357 19.23 15.12 -2.92
C SER A 357 18.85 16.30 -2.02
N LYS A 358 17.56 16.61 -1.91
CA LYS A 358 17.05 17.67 -1.04
C LYS A 358 17.28 17.37 0.44
N ILE A 359 17.08 16.12 0.88
CA ILE A 359 17.40 15.69 2.25
C ILE A 359 18.88 15.93 2.52
N HIS A 360 19.76 15.44 1.64
CA HIS A 360 21.21 15.53 1.81
C HIS A 360 21.77 16.95 1.67
N SER A 361 21.01 17.87 1.07
CA SER A 361 21.36 19.30 0.94
C SER A 361 20.90 20.16 2.11
N THR A 362 20.26 19.57 3.13
CA THR A 362 19.79 20.31 4.31
C THR A 362 20.97 20.89 5.10
N ASP A 363 20.94 22.21 5.36
CA ASP A 363 21.91 22.86 6.24
C ASP A 363 21.68 22.44 7.69
N LEU A 364 22.58 21.61 8.22
CA LEU A 364 22.49 21.06 9.57
C LEU A 364 22.44 22.14 10.66
N ARG A 365 23.15 23.24 10.47
CA ARG A 365 23.20 24.33 11.45
C ARG A 365 21.91 25.13 11.44
N ALA A 366 21.45 25.51 10.25
CA ALA A 366 20.19 26.22 10.11
C ALA A 366 19.00 25.39 10.63
N ALA A 367 19.03 24.08 10.36
CA ALA A 367 18.04 23.11 10.82
C ALA A 367 18.21 22.70 12.30
N LYS A 368 19.28 23.13 12.98
CA LYS A 368 19.63 22.75 14.36
C LYS A 368 19.66 21.22 14.54
N LEU A 369 20.31 20.52 13.62
CA LEU A 369 20.51 19.06 13.62
C LEU A 369 21.97 18.65 13.83
N GLU A 370 22.88 19.60 14.13
CA GLU A 370 24.31 19.32 14.34
C GLU A 370 24.58 18.32 15.48
N ASP A 371 23.68 18.16 16.44
CA ASP A 371 23.77 17.25 17.60
C ASP A 371 22.97 15.94 17.42
N LEU A 372 22.46 15.66 16.22
CA LEU A 372 21.66 14.46 15.94
C LEU A 372 22.50 13.16 16.04
N GLY A 373 23.81 13.25 15.87
CA GLY A 373 24.75 12.13 15.98
C GLY A 373 26.20 12.59 15.98
N GLU A 374 27.12 11.64 16.10
CA GLU A 374 28.56 11.90 16.01
C GLU A 374 28.96 12.35 14.60
N HIS A 375 29.91 13.31 14.53
CA HIS A 375 30.43 13.82 13.25
C HIS A 375 31.61 12.97 12.76
N GLY A 376 31.61 12.68 11.45
CA GLY A 376 32.68 11.89 10.82
C GLY A 376 32.65 10.40 11.20
N ASN A 377 33.47 9.60 10.51
CA ASN A 377 33.63 8.15 10.72
C ASN A 377 32.33 7.32 10.72
N TYR A 378 31.25 7.84 10.13
CA TYR A 378 29.93 7.21 10.09
C TYR A 378 30.00 5.78 9.54
N ILE A 379 30.69 5.58 8.42
CA ILE A 379 30.83 4.26 7.80
C ILE A 379 31.55 3.28 8.73
N GLN A 380 32.62 3.73 9.39
CA GLN A 380 33.36 2.88 10.33
C GLN A 380 32.46 2.46 11.50
N TRP A 381 31.79 3.41 12.14
CA TRP A 381 30.89 3.13 13.26
C TRP A 381 29.77 2.18 12.86
N GLN A 382 29.17 2.36 11.69
CA GLN A 382 28.15 1.44 11.18
C GLN A 382 28.72 0.04 10.95
N VAL A 383 29.89 -0.10 10.32
CA VAL A 383 30.51 -1.42 10.10
C VAL A 383 30.75 -2.14 11.43
N GLU A 384 31.27 -1.43 12.44
CA GLU A 384 31.46 -2.00 13.77
C GLU A 384 30.13 -2.40 14.44
N THR A 385 29.11 -1.54 14.38
CA THR A 385 27.78 -1.80 14.97
C THR A 385 27.10 -3.00 14.30
N TRP A 386 27.05 -3.04 12.96
CA TRP A 386 26.43 -4.13 12.22
C TRP A 386 27.20 -5.45 12.35
N THR A 387 28.53 -5.40 12.47
CA THR A 387 29.33 -6.59 12.79
C THR A 387 28.95 -7.14 14.17
N LYS A 388 28.88 -6.30 15.20
CA LYS A 388 28.46 -6.71 16.55
C LYS A 388 27.05 -7.31 16.55
N GLN A 389 26.11 -6.69 15.83
CA GLN A 389 24.73 -7.19 15.71
C GLN A 389 24.66 -8.53 14.98
N TYR A 390 25.38 -8.68 13.86
CA TYR A 390 25.47 -9.94 13.13
C TYR A 390 26.01 -11.05 14.03
N ARG A 391 27.11 -10.82 14.76
CA ARG A 391 27.69 -11.81 15.69
C ARG A 391 26.72 -12.22 16.80
N ALA A 392 25.98 -11.27 17.37
CA ALA A 392 24.97 -11.57 18.38
C ALA A 392 23.81 -12.42 17.82
N MET A 393 23.50 -12.24 16.53
CA MET A 393 22.39 -12.90 15.84
C MET A 393 22.82 -14.05 14.93
N GLU A 394 24.07 -14.48 15.02
CA GLU A 394 24.62 -15.55 14.19
C GLU A 394 23.88 -16.87 14.51
N THR A 395 23.46 -17.57 13.44
CA THR A 395 22.84 -18.90 13.50
C THR A 395 23.77 -19.97 12.93
N HIS A 396 24.60 -19.59 11.95
CA HIS A 396 25.65 -20.40 11.33
C HIS A 396 26.67 -19.47 10.65
N VAL A 397 27.80 -20.04 10.22
CA VAL A 397 28.86 -19.30 9.55
C VAL A 397 28.53 -19.10 8.08
N ILE A 398 28.40 -17.84 7.65
CA ILE A 398 28.24 -17.45 6.24
C ILE A 398 29.60 -16.99 5.70
N PRO A 399 30.27 -17.74 4.81
CA PRO A 399 31.63 -17.41 4.36
C PRO A 399 31.78 -16.01 3.76
N ALA A 400 30.77 -15.50 3.04
CA ALA A 400 30.78 -14.16 2.49
C ALA A 400 30.75 -13.07 3.58
N MET A 401 29.96 -13.25 4.63
CA MET A 401 29.94 -12.33 5.78
C MET A 401 31.29 -12.30 6.49
N GLU A 402 31.94 -13.45 6.68
CA GLU A 402 33.27 -13.51 7.29
C GLU A 402 34.30 -12.70 6.50
N ARG A 403 34.28 -12.83 5.17
CA ARG A 403 35.17 -12.06 4.29
C ARG A 403 34.85 -10.57 4.33
N LEU A 404 33.57 -10.19 4.33
CA LEU A 404 33.15 -8.79 4.42
C LEU A 404 33.55 -8.13 5.75
N ILE A 405 33.40 -8.84 6.87
CA ILE A 405 33.80 -8.37 8.20
C ILE A 405 35.29 -8.05 8.26
N GLN A 406 36.12 -8.81 7.54
CA GLN A 406 37.56 -8.55 7.44
C GLN A 406 37.89 -7.46 6.40
N TRP A 407 37.16 -7.43 5.29
CA TRP A 407 37.47 -6.55 4.15
C TRP A 407 37.03 -5.10 4.36
N LEU A 408 35.82 -4.87 4.89
CA LEU A 408 35.25 -3.52 5.05
C LEU A 408 36.15 -2.58 5.86
N PRO A 409 36.72 -2.99 7.01
CA PRO A 409 37.61 -2.12 7.80
C PRO A 409 38.89 -1.68 7.07
N LEU A 410 39.31 -2.41 6.03
CA LEU A 410 40.54 -2.13 5.29
C LEU A 410 40.31 -1.21 4.07
N HIS A 411 39.06 -0.91 3.74
CA HIS A 411 38.69 -0.23 2.48
C HIS A 411 37.79 0.99 2.70
N PHE A 412 37.80 1.58 3.91
CA PHE A 412 36.98 2.75 4.19
C PHE A 412 37.26 3.91 3.22
N PRO A 413 36.23 4.68 2.83
CA PRO A 413 36.41 5.89 2.04
C PRO A 413 37.35 6.88 2.75
N VAL A 414 38.25 7.51 1.99
CA VAL A 414 39.24 8.48 2.51
C VAL A 414 38.59 9.73 3.10
N SER A 415 37.46 10.16 2.54
CA SER A 415 36.69 11.31 3.00
C SER A 415 35.21 10.95 3.07
N GLN A 416 34.55 11.43 4.12
CA GLN A 416 33.11 11.29 4.30
C GLN A 416 32.50 12.68 4.50
N LYS A 417 31.35 12.93 3.85
CA LYS A 417 30.53 14.10 4.15
C LYS A 417 29.59 13.77 5.32
N THR A 418 29.14 14.79 6.04
CA THR A 418 28.15 14.62 7.11
C THR A 418 26.89 15.37 6.74
N THR A 419 25.83 14.61 6.48
CA THR A 419 24.49 15.10 6.12
C THR A 419 23.44 14.34 6.92
N VAL A 420 22.19 14.79 6.92
CA VAL A 420 21.09 13.95 7.40
C VAL A 420 20.97 12.76 6.46
N VAL A 421 21.12 11.54 6.96
CA VAL A 421 20.83 10.33 6.20
C VAL A 421 19.52 9.74 6.69
N HIS A 422 18.66 9.30 5.76
CA HIS A 422 17.39 8.68 6.10
C HIS A 422 17.62 7.27 6.68
N GLY A 423 18.59 6.54 6.11
CA GLY A 423 19.02 5.22 6.57
C GLY A 423 18.21 4.06 6.00
N ASP A 424 17.00 4.33 5.51
CA ASP A 424 16.09 3.37 4.87
C ASP A 424 15.31 3.96 3.66
N PHE A 425 15.97 4.77 2.82
CA PHE A 425 15.28 5.53 1.77
C PHE A 425 14.90 4.63 0.58
N ARG A 426 13.61 4.36 0.41
CA ARG A 426 13.07 3.40 -0.58
C ARG A 426 11.72 3.86 -1.13
N MET A 427 11.33 3.31 -2.28
CA MET A 427 10.09 3.66 -2.99
C MET A 427 8.82 3.49 -2.12
N ASP A 428 8.79 2.45 -1.29
CA ASP A 428 7.66 2.13 -0.40
C ASP A 428 7.61 3.00 0.87
N ASN A 429 8.62 3.84 1.09
CA ASN A 429 8.65 4.89 2.12
C ASN A 429 8.26 6.27 1.56
N LEU A 430 7.82 6.36 0.30
CA LEU A 430 7.42 7.61 -0.35
C LEU A 430 5.92 7.66 -0.61
N VAL A 431 5.30 8.78 -0.23
CA VAL A 431 3.94 9.11 -0.60
C VAL A 431 3.99 10.02 -1.81
N PHE A 432 3.49 9.54 -2.95
CA PHE A 432 3.39 10.29 -4.20
C PHE A 432 2.03 10.96 -4.34
N HIS A 433 2.01 12.08 -5.06
CA HIS A 433 0.76 12.70 -5.48
C HIS A 433 -0.05 11.71 -6.35
N PRO A 434 -1.38 11.61 -6.19
CA PRO A 434 -2.17 10.65 -6.96
C PRO A 434 -2.00 10.77 -8.48
N ASP A 435 -1.96 12.00 -8.99
CA ASP A 435 -1.98 12.24 -10.44
C ASP A 435 -0.69 12.87 -11.00
N ARG A 436 0.30 13.17 -10.15
CA ARG A 436 1.54 13.84 -10.54
C ARG A 436 2.75 13.02 -10.07
N SER A 437 3.84 13.06 -10.83
CA SER A 437 5.11 12.44 -10.45
C SER A 437 5.86 13.31 -9.43
N GLU A 438 5.25 13.49 -8.26
CA GLU A 438 5.73 14.38 -7.20
C GLU A 438 5.65 13.62 -5.86
N VAL A 439 6.71 13.70 -5.05
CA VAL A 439 6.73 13.14 -3.69
C VAL A 439 6.12 14.17 -2.73
N LEU A 440 5.01 13.80 -2.10
CA LEU A 440 4.34 14.59 -1.07
C LEU A 440 4.98 14.42 0.31
N ALA A 441 5.45 13.21 0.63
CA ALA A 441 6.05 12.92 1.92
C ALA A 441 7.04 11.75 1.87
N VAL A 442 8.15 11.90 2.60
CA VAL A 442 9.08 10.81 2.95
C VAL A 442 8.72 10.29 4.34
N LEU A 443 8.48 8.99 4.45
CA LEU A 443 8.17 8.26 5.68
C LEU A 443 9.37 7.41 6.11
N GLY A 444 9.36 6.85 7.32
CA GLY A 444 10.34 5.80 7.71
C GLY A 444 11.60 6.29 8.42
N TRP A 445 11.54 7.46 9.09
CA TRP A 445 12.68 8.15 9.70
C TRP A 445 13.29 7.51 10.97
N LYS A 446 12.88 6.29 11.33
CA LYS A 446 13.34 5.61 12.56
C LYS A 446 14.85 5.39 12.61
N LEU A 447 15.47 5.16 11.45
CA LEU A 447 16.91 4.90 11.28
C LEU A 447 17.73 6.17 10.95
N SER A 448 17.08 7.34 10.96
CA SER A 448 17.74 8.58 10.58
C SER A 448 18.81 9.00 11.58
N THR A 449 19.91 9.54 11.04
CA THR A 449 21.08 10.00 11.79
C THR A 449 21.91 10.95 10.92
N LEU A 450 23.06 11.41 11.41
CA LEU A 450 24.07 12.08 10.61
C LEU A 450 25.03 11.05 10.00
N GLY A 451 25.32 11.17 8.71
CA GLY A 451 26.19 10.23 8.02
C GLY A 451 26.57 10.63 6.60
N ASP A 452 27.27 9.72 5.93
CA ASP A 452 27.68 9.88 4.55
C ASP A 452 26.50 9.69 3.60
N PRO A 453 26.10 10.71 2.81
CA PRO A 453 24.95 10.63 1.92
C PRO A 453 25.07 9.55 0.84
N ILE A 454 26.30 9.17 0.44
CA ILE A 454 26.51 8.11 -0.55
C ILE A 454 26.07 6.76 -0.01
N SER A 455 26.15 6.53 1.31
CA SER A 455 25.60 5.32 1.92
C SER A 455 24.09 5.20 1.71
N ASP A 456 23.36 6.31 1.77
CA ASP A 456 21.90 6.30 1.63
C ASP A 456 21.51 6.13 0.15
N LEU A 457 22.28 6.73 -0.77
CA LEU A 457 22.15 6.49 -2.21
C LEU A 457 22.41 5.02 -2.57
N ALA A 458 23.47 4.41 -2.03
CA ALA A 458 23.78 3.00 -2.26
C ALA A 458 22.68 2.08 -1.71
N ASN A 459 22.14 2.38 -0.52
CA ASN A 459 20.99 1.68 0.04
C ASN A 459 19.77 1.76 -0.91
N ASN A 460 19.47 2.95 -1.44
CA ASN A 460 18.38 3.13 -2.40
C ASN A 460 18.61 2.33 -3.70
N CYS A 461 19.85 2.28 -4.19
CA CYS A 461 20.24 1.53 -5.38
C CYS A 461 20.20 0.00 -5.21
N MET A 462 20.07 -0.55 -3.99
CA MET A 462 19.98 -2.01 -3.80
C MET A 462 18.83 -2.64 -4.60
N ALA A 463 17.72 -1.91 -4.78
CA ALA A 463 16.56 -2.37 -5.55
C ALA A 463 16.93 -2.85 -6.96
N PHE A 464 17.93 -2.24 -7.61
CA PHE A 464 18.34 -2.60 -8.98
C PHE A 464 18.99 -3.99 -9.07
N PHE A 465 19.52 -4.51 -7.96
CA PHE A 465 20.27 -5.78 -7.94
C PHE A 465 19.53 -6.91 -7.19
N LEU A 466 18.44 -6.59 -6.48
CA LEU A 466 17.60 -7.58 -5.82
C LEU A 466 16.58 -8.23 -6.79
N PRO A 467 16.20 -9.50 -6.58
CA PRO A 467 15.16 -10.15 -7.38
C PRO A 467 13.78 -9.46 -7.27
N PRO A 468 12.94 -9.46 -8.33
CA PRO A 468 11.58 -8.90 -8.27
C PRO A 468 10.70 -9.48 -7.18
N HIS A 469 10.88 -10.77 -6.87
CA HIS A 469 10.11 -11.45 -5.84
C HIS A 469 10.83 -11.58 -4.49
N PHE A 470 11.85 -10.76 -4.23
CA PHE A 470 12.58 -10.79 -2.96
C PHE A 470 11.71 -10.28 -1.80
N ASN A 471 11.61 -11.07 -0.73
CA ASN A 471 10.62 -10.88 0.33
C ASN A 471 10.83 -9.60 1.15
N ALA A 472 12.08 -9.18 1.36
CA ALA A 472 12.40 -8.02 2.19
C ALA A 472 12.22 -6.69 1.46
N GLN A 473 12.53 -6.66 0.16
CA GLN A 473 12.40 -5.50 -0.71
C GLN A 473 12.29 -5.99 -2.16
N ARG A 474 11.24 -5.59 -2.88
CA ARG A 474 11.07 -5.88 -4.30
C ARG A 474 12.23 -5.25 -5.08
N GLY A 475 12.82 -6.00 -6.01
CA GLY A 475 13.91 -5.50 -6.84
C GLY A 475 13.66 -5.56 -8.35
N LEU A 476 14.67 -5.25 -9.13
CA LEU A 476 14.63 -5.14 -10.59
C LEU A 476 15.69 -6.00 -11.29
N ARG A 477 16.32 -6.93 -10.58
CA ARG A 477 17.38 -7.77 -11.16
C ARG A 477 16.82 -8.54 -12.35
N LYS A 478 17.50 -8.43 -13.50
CA LYS A 478 17.13 -9.03 -14.80
C LYS A 478 15.87 -8.45 -15.47
N CYS A 479 15.31 -7.34 -14.96
CA CYS A 479 14.28 -6.61 -15.70
C CYS A 479 14.91 -5.82 -16.86
N ASP A 480 14.19 -5.70 -17.97
CA ASP A 480 14.57 -4.80 -19.07
C ASP A 480 14.21 -3.35 -18.69
N LEU A 481 15.15 -2.68 -18.02
CA LEU A 481 14.97 -1.31 -17.52
C LEU A 481 14.70 -0.32 -18.66
N GLY A 482 15.34 -0.52 -19.82
CA GLY A 482 15.16 0.32 -21.00
C GLY A 482 13.74 0.23 -21.54
N HIS A 483 13.21 -0.98 -21.69
CA HIS A 483 11.82 -1.19 -22.09
C HIS A 483 10.83 -0.63 -21.07
N LEU A 484 11.14 -0.76 -19.77
CA LEU A 484 10.30 -0.22 -18.69
C LEU A 484 10.37 1.31 -18.59
N GLY A 485 11.38 1.97 -19.16
CA GLY A 485 11.63 3.40 -18.94
C GLY A 485 12.14 3.72 -17.53
N ILE A 486 12.76 2.76 -16.86
CA ILE A 486 13.39 2.92 -15.54
C ILE A 486 14.88 3.20 -15.76
N PRO A 487 15.50 4.17 -15.05
CA PRO A 487 16.94 4.40 -15.18
C PRO A 487 17.75 3.19 -14.67
N THR A 488 18.97 3.00 -15.19
CA THR A 488 19.90 2.03 -14.59
C THR A 488 20.41 2.54 -13.23
N ALA A 489 21.05 1.68 -12.44
CA ALA A 489 21.67 2.11 -11.18
C ALA A 489 22.76 3.18 -11.42
N GLU A 490 23.50 3.07 -12.52
CA GLU A 490 24.50 4.03 -12.95
C GLU A 490 23.85 5.36 -13.34
N GLU A 491 22.82 5.36 -14.20
CA GLU A 491 22.08 6.57 -14.56
C GLU A 491 21.48 7.26 -13.32
N TYR A 492 20.86 6.48 -12.43
CA TYR A 492 20.22 7.00 -11.23
C TYR A 492 21.24 7.58 -10.23
N SER A 493 22.37 6.91 -10.02
CA SER A 493 23.45 7.43 -9.18
C SER A 493 24.09 8.70 -9.78
N GLN A 494 24.23 8.77 -11.11
CA GLN A 494 24.72 9.96 -11.79
C GLN A 494 23.73 11.13 -11.64
N MET A 495 22.42 10.90 -11.82
CA MET A 495 21.40 11.93 -11.58
C MET A 495 21.49 12.54 -10.18
N TYR A 496 21.75 11.71 -9.16
CA TYR A 496 21.95 12.19 -7.79
C TYR A 496 23.21 13.06 -7.68
N CYS A 497 24.32 12.61 -8.26
CA CYS A 497 25.60 13.32 -8.23
C CYS A 497 25.49 14.70 -8.92
N ASP A 498 24.78 14.75 -10.06
CA ASP A 498 24.51 15.98 -10.79
C ASP A 498 23.68 16.97 -9.95
N HIS A 499 22.63 16.51 -9.27
CA HIS A 499 21.83 17.35 -8.37
C HIS A 499 22.64 17.91 -7.19
N MET A 500 23.56 17.09 -6.66
CA MET A 500 24.41 17.48 -5.54
C MET A 500 25.65 18.28 -5.96
N GLY A 501 25.90 18.43 -7.26
CA GLY A 501 27.10 19.09 -7.79
C GLY A 501 28.40 18.39 -7.39
N VAL A 502 28.38 17.05 -7.28
CA VAL A 502 29.55 16.23 -6.92
C VAL A 502 29.84 15.20 -8.00
N GLU A 503 31.07 14.72 -8.05
CA GLU A 503 31.41 13.57 -8.88
C GLU A 503 31.00 12.26 -8.22
N ARG A 504 30.68 11.26 -9.04
CA ARG A 504 30.37 9.92 -8.54
C ARG A 504 31.63 9.31 -7.90
N PRO A 505 31.54 8.77 -6.67
CA PRO A 505 32.71 8.26 -5.97
C PRO A 505 33.33 7.08 -6.71
N GLU A 506 34.65 7.09 -6.87
CA GLU A 506 35.36 6.01 -7.56
C GLU A 506 35.18 4.65 -6.86
N ASN A 507 35.08 4.67 -5.53
CA ASN A 507 34.85 3.50 -4.69
C ASN A 507 33.36 3.15 -4.54
N TRP A 508 32.53 3.42 -5.55
CA TRP A 508 31.09 3.13 -5.54
C TRP A 508 30.76 1.68 -5.12
N ASN A 509 31.57 0.71 -5.55
CA ASN A 509 31.37 -0.69 -5.21
C ASN A 509 31.57 -0.97 -3.71
N PHE A 510 32.41 -0.20 -3.02
CA PHE A 510 32.51 -0.28 -1.55
C PHE A 510 31.17 0.06 -0.89
N TYR A 511 30.51 1.14 -1.33
CA TYR A 511 29.23 1.55 -0.75
C TYR A 511 28.12 0.54 -1.02
N MET A 512 28.10 -0.06 -2.21
CA MET A 512 27.17 -1.15 -2.53
C MET A 512 27.44 -2.41 -1.70
N ALA A 513 28.71 -2.80 -1.53
CA ALA A 513 29.09 -3.92 -0.66
C ALA A 513 28.67 -3.68 0.79
N PHE A 514 28.88 -2.46 1.29
CA PHE A 514 28.47 -2.04 2.62
C PHE A 514 26.94 -2.04 2.80
N ALA A 515 26.18 -1.54 1.82
CA ALA A 515 24.72 -1.54 1.82
C ALA A 515 24.16 -2.98 1.93
N PHE A 516 24.65 -3.89 1.09
CA PHE A 516 24.24 -5.29 1.13
C PHE A 516 24.73 -6.02 2.39
N PHE A 517 25.92 -5.72 2.92
CA PHE A 517 26.38 -6.22 4.21
C PHE A 517 25.40 -5.88 5.35
N ARG A 518 24.93 -4.62 5.39
CA ARG A 518 23.90 -4.19 6.35
C ARG A 518 22.59 -4.95 6.18
N LEU A 519 22.15 -5.13 4.94
CA LEU A 519 20.92 -5.90 4.64
C LEU A 519 21.05 -7.35 5.08
N ALA A 520 22.17 -8.02 4.79
CA ALA A 520 22.43 -9.40 5.25
C ALA A 520 22.40 -9.51 6.77
N ALA A 521 23.06 -8.59 7.50
CA ALA A 521 23.04 -8.56 8.96
C ALA A 521 21.62 -8.36 9.53
N MET A 522 20.80 -7.52 8.89
CA MET A 522 19.39 -7.34 9.28
C MET A 522 18.56 -8.62 9.05
N LEU A 523 18.69 -9.24 7.88
CA LEU A 523 17.96 -10.47 7.55
C LEU A 523 18.35 -11.63 8.47
N GLN A 524 19.62 -11.72 8.85
CA GLN A 524 20.10 -12.69 9.84
C GLN A 524 19.40 -12.52 11.20
N GLY A 525 19.24 -11.28 11.66
CA GLY A 525 18.51 -10.98 12.89
C GLY A 525 17.04 -11.38 12.83
N LEU A 526 16.38 -11.14 11.69
CA LEU A 526 14.99 -11.57 11.47
C LEU A 526 14.87 -13.10 11.46
N HIS A 527 15.79 -13.78 10.78
CA HIS A 527 15.80 -15.24 10.69
C HIS A 527 15.96 -15.88 12.08
N LYS A 528 16.89 -15.39 12.90
CA LYS A 528 17.08 -15.90 14.26
C LYS A 528 15.83 -15.71 15.15
N ARG A 529 15.16 -14.57 15.07
CA ARG A 529 13.90 -14.33 15.82
C ARG A 529 12.77 -15.24 15.35
N SER A 530 12.68 -15.46 14.04
CA SER A 530 11.73 -16.40 13.45
C SER A 530 11.94 -17.83 13.98
N LEU A 531 13.20 -18.27 14.15
CA LEU A 531 13.51 -19.57 14.75
C LEU A 531 13.14 -19.64 16.24
N ALA A 532 13.21 -18.53 16.96
CA ALA A 532 12.85 -18.42 18.37
C ALA A 532 11.32 -18.34 18.60
N GLY A 533 10.51 -18.23 17.54
CA GLY A 533 9.07 -18.02 17.65
C GLY A 533 8.68 -16.62 18.13
N GLU A 534 9.61 -15.66 18.07
CA GLU A 534 9.36 -14.26 18.43
C GLU A 534 8.74 -13.51 17.24
N GLU A 535 7.60 -12.83 17.45
CA GLU A 535 7.05 -11.93 16.42
C GLU A 535 8.03 -10.76 16.16
N PRO A 536 8.35 -10.42 14.90
CA PRO A 536 9.31 -9.37 14.61
C PRO A 536 8.85 -7.99 15.13
N LEU A 537 9.67 -7.36 15.99
CA LEU A 537 9.62 -5.94 16.28
C LEU A 537 10.09 -5.15 15.03
N ALA A 538 9.14 -4.88 14.12
CA ALA A 538 9.24 -4.00 12.95
C ALA A 538 10.08 -4.48 11.74
N LEU A 539 9.56 -5.47 10.99
CA LEU A 539 9.70 -5.82 9.53
C LEU A 539 9.73 -7.35 9.30
N PRO A 540 9.16 -7.91 8.21
CA PRO A 540 7.81 -7.79 7.65
C PRO A 540 6.81 -8.79 8.30
N ALA A 541 5.50 -8.63 8.03
CA ALA A 541 4.50 -9.69 8.23
C ALA A 541 4.63 -10.77 7.13
N PRO A 542 4.14 -11.99 7.35
CA PRO A 542 4.86 -13.25 7.11
C PRO A 542 5.25 -13.46 5.64
N GLY A 543 6.55 -13.40 5.41
CA GLY A 543 7.26 -14.13 4.38
C GLY A 543 8.60 -14.45 5.00
N GLU A 544 8.81 -15.70 5.42
CA GLU A 544 9.98 -16.17 6.15
C GLU A 544 11.25 -15.52 5.57
N SER A 545 12.01 -14.78 6.39
CA SER A 545 13.39 -14.49 6.01
C SER A 545 14.10 -15.84 6.02
N SER A 546 14.22 -16.46 4.85
CA SER A 546 14.92 -17.71 4.68
C SER A 546 16.42 -17.48 4.84
N LEU A 547 17.11 -18.52 5.31
CA LEU A 547 18.57 -18.53 5.36
C LEU A 547 19.18 -18.21 3.99
N GLU A 548 18.57 -18.76 2.93
CA GLU A 548 18.94 -18.55 1.54
C GLU A 548 18.94 -17.07 1.14
N ASN A 549 18.01 -16.27 1.67
CA ASN A 549 17.98 -14.82 1.41
C ASN A 549 19.17 -14.10 2.08
N VAL A 550 19.59 -14.55 3.27
CA VAL A 550 20.76 -13.98 3.97
C VAL A 550 22.04 -14.29 3.19
N GLU A 551 22.24 -15.55 2.82
CA GLU A 551 23.40 -16.01 2.05
C GLU A 551 23.49 -15.31 0.69
N PHE A 552 22.37 -15.25 -0.04
CA PHE A 552 22.28 -14.55 -1.33
C PHE A 552 22.71 -13.09 -1.23
N VAL A 553 22.24 -12.36 -0.22
CA VAL A 553 22.59 -10.94 -0.04
C VAL A 553 24.06 -10.79 0.38
N ALA A 554 24.57 -11.68 1.24
CA ALA A 554 25.97 -11.68 1.64
C ALA A 554 26.91 -11.96 0.45
N ASP A 555 26.56 -12.92 -0.41
CA ASP A 555 27.32 -13.21 -1.63
C ASP A 555 27.30 -12.02 -2.59
N LEU A 556 26.14 -11.38 -2.77
CA LEU A 556 26.03 -10.17 -3.59
C LEU A 556 26.90 -9.02 -3.03
N ALA A 557 26.92 -8.82 -1.71
CA ALA A 557 27.83 -7.87 -1.06
C ALA A 557 29.29 -8.19 -1.37
N TRP A 558 29.68 -9.47 -1.29
CA TRP A 558 31.04 -9.91 -1.58
C TRP A 558 31.43 -9.78 -3.06
N GLU A 559 30.49 -9.95 -4.00
CA GLU A 559 30.71 -9.68 -5.42
C GLU A 559 31.10 -8.21 -5.65
N PHE A 560 30.42 -7.26 -4.99
CA PHE A 560 30.78 -5.84 -5.06
C PHE A 560 32.15 -5.55 -4.42
N ALA A 561 32.43 -6.14 -3.25
CA ALA A 561 33.75 -6.01 -2.62
C ALA A 561 34.88 -6.55 -3.52
N THR A 562 34.64 -7.67 -4.21
CA THR A 562 35.59 -8.25 -5.16
C THR A 562 35.85 -7.33 -6.36
N LYS A 563 34.79 -6.73 -6.94
CA LYS A 563 34.92 -5.74 -8.02
C LYS A 563 35.73 -4.51 -7.59
N GLU A 564 35.54 -4.06 -6.34
CA GLU A 564 36.35 -2.97 -5.78
C GLU A 564 37.82 -3.37 -5.63
N GLY A 565 38.10 -4.60 -5.17
CA GLY A 565 39.46 -5.14 -5.11
C GLY A 565 40.19 -5.13 -6.45
N PHE A 566 39.50 -5.50 -7.54
CA PHE A 566 40.06 -5.42 -8.89
C PHE A 566 40.35 -3.97 -9.32
N ARG A 567 39.44 -3.02 -9.03
CA ARG A 567 39.69 -1.59 -9.29
C ARG A 567 40.95 -1.09 -8.58
N VAL A 568 41.09 -1.41 -7.29
CA VAL A 568 42.27 -1.02 -6.49
C VAL A 568 43.53 -1.65 -7.08
N PHE A 569 43.49 -2.93 -7.44
CA PHE A 569 44.63 -3.62 -8.08
C PHE A 569 45.02 -2.97 -9.41
N ASP A 570 44.07 -2.67 -10.29
CA ASP A 570 44.31 -2.05 -11.60
C ASP A 570 44.86 -0.61 -11.48
N SER A 571 44.56 0.07 -10.36
CA SER A 571 45.07 1.42 -10.06
C SER A 571 46.50 1.44 -9.48
N LEU A 572 47.05 0.29 -9.08
CA LEU A 572 48.42 0.22 -8.57
C LEU A 572 49.42 0.47 -9.71
N PRO A 573 50.45 1.31 -9.49
CA PRO A 573 51.48 1.51 -10.50
C PRO A 573 52.17 0.18 -10.80
N THR A 574 52.27 -0.16 -12.09
CA THR A 574 53.04 -1.32 -12.56
C THR A 574 54.49 -1.13 -12.12
N THR A 575 54.89 -1.81 -11.06
CA THR A 575 56.30 -1.86 -10.66
C THR A 575 57.06 -2.55 -11.80
N LYS A 576 57.97 -1.81 -12.46
CA LYS A 576 58.96 -2.43 -13.34
C LYS A 576 59.63 -3.57 -12.55
N PRO A 577 59.74 -4.79 -13.11
CA PRO A 577 60.43 -5.85 -12.40
C PRO A 577 61.85 -5.37 -12.09
N LEU A 578 62.24 -5.40 -10.82
CA LEU A 578 63.63 -5.23 -10.40
C LEU A 578 64.49 -6.18 -11.23
N ALA A 579 65.29 -5.62 -12.13
CA ALA A 579 66.28 -6.38 -12.89
C ALA A 579 67.23 -7.03 -11.87
N ARG A 580 67.05 -8.34 -11.64
CA ARG A 580 68.01 -9.14 -10.90
C ARG A 580 69.29 -9.19 -11.73
N HIS A 581 70.26 -8.35 -11.39
CA HIS A 581 71.63 -8.54 -11.83
C HIS A 581 72.18 -9.82 -11.18
N TYR A 582 72.26 -10.90 -11.96
CA TYR A 582 73.08 -12.05 -11.60
C TYR A 582 74.55 -11.66 -11.73
N SER A 583 75.25 -11.46 -10.61
CA SER A 583 76.70 -11.39 -10.59
C SER A 583 77.26 -12.81 -10.57
N THR A 584 77.75 -13.30 -11.70
CA THR A 584 78.64 -14.46 -11.73
C THR A 584 80.04 -14.00 -11.34
N TRP A 585 80.43 -14.25 -10.09
CA TRP A 585 81.84 -14.37 -9.73
C TRP A 585 82.14 -15.83 -9.46
N ALA A 586 82.81 -16.46 -10.42
CA ALA A 586 83.48 -17.73 -10.25
C ALA A 586 84.89 -17.47 -9.71
N ARG A 587 85.26 -18.20 -8.64
CA ARG A 587 86.52 -18.94 -8.53
C ARG A 587 86.41 -19.96 -7.41
#